data_AF-C4ICN3-F1
#
_entry.id   AF-C4ICN3-F1
#
_cell.length_a   1.000
_cell.length_b   1.000
_cell.length_c   1.000
_cell.angle_alpha   90.00
_cell.angle_beta   90.00
_cell.angle_gamma   90.00
#
_symmetry.space_group_name_H-M   'P 1'
#
loop_
_entity.id
_entity.type
_entity.pdbx_description
1 polymer ?
#
loop_
_entity_poly.entity_id
_entity_poly.type
_entity_poly.pdbx_seq_one_letter_code
_entity_poly.pdbx_strand_id
1 'polypeptide(L)'
;MKEFTSTKGYGVTRLPFTKEAKQAVSYLENEMKKIGLKTRVDESGAIIGRLEGKKEKTIIIGSHYDSVSYGGSFDGIAGIVFSISIYITEINIMKLIYKLKIAN
;
A
#
# COMPACT_ATOMS: atom_id res chain seq x y z
N MET A 1 1.20 -8.38 6.60
CA MET A 1 2.27 -7.35 6.74
C MET A 1 3.27 -7.62 7.86
N LYS A 2 2.86 -7.96 9.10
CA LYS A 2 3.82 -8.31 10.18
C LYS A 2 4.69 -9.52 9.87
N GLU A 3 4.18 -10.43 9.03
CA GLU A 3 4.87 -11.66 8.63
C GLU A 3 6.07 -11.43 7.69
N PHE A 4 6.08 -10.31 6.97
CA PHE A 4 7.17 -9.91 6.07
C PHE A 4 8.19 -9.10 6.87
N THR A 5 8.95 -9.81 7.70
CA THR A 5 9.95 -9.28 8.62
C THR A 5 11.11 -10.26 8.76
N SER A 6 12.32 -9.73 8.94
CA SER A 6 13.51 -10.54 9.28
C SER A 6 13.60 -10.83 10.79
N THR A 7 12.84 -10.12 11.63
CA THR A 7 12.84 -10.26 13.10
C THR A 7 11.51 -10.84 13.60
N LYS A 8 11.12 -12.03 13.11
CA LYS A 8 9.85 -12.67 13.51
C LYS A 8 9.74 -12.81 15.03
N GLY A 9 8.62 -12.34 15.58
CA GLY A 9 8.37 -12.33 17.03
C GLY A 9 9.00 -11.16 17.79
N TYR A 10 9.88 -10.38 17.16
CA TYR A 10 10.61 -9.28 17.77
C TYR A 10 10.47 -8.01 16.91
N GLY A 11 9.26 -7.43 16.89
CA GLY A 11 8.96 -6.25 16.08
C GLY A 11 8.95 -6.53 14.57
N VAL A 12 9.05 -5.47 13.78
CA VAL A 12 9.07 -5.53 12.31
C VAL A 12 10.37 -4.92 11.80
N THR A 13 11.18 -5.72 11.11
CA THR A 13 12.36 -5.26 10.39
C THR A 13 12.16 -5.57 8.92
N ARG A 14 11.84 -4.53 8.16
CA ARG A 14 11.61 -4.61 6.70
C ARG A 14 12.35 -3.45 6.04
N LEU A 15 13.66 -3.62 5.89
CA LEU A 15 14.49 -2.61 5.26
C LEU A 15 14.23 -2.55 3.75
N PRO A 16 14.43 -1.39 3.08
CA PRO A 16 14.31 -1.27 1.64
C PRO A 16 15.14 -2.30 0.87
N PHE A 17 14.66 -2.70 -0.31
CA PHE A 17 15.34 -3.61 -1.25
C PHE A 17 15.67 -5.02 -0.72
N THR A 18 15.14 -5.40 0.44
CA THR A 18 15.26 -6.76 1.01
C THR A 18 14.22 -7.73 0.45
N LYS A 19 14.37 -9.03 0.75
CA LYS A 19 13.35 -10.05 0.40
C LYS A 19 12.01 -9.76 1.09
N GLU A 20 12.04 -9.26 2.33
CA GLU A 20 10.86 -8.90 3.11
C GLU A 20 10.12 -7.72 2.47
N ALA A 21 10.85 -6.70 2.00
CA ALA A 21 10.29 -5.58 1.27
C ALA A 21 9.61 -6.04 -0.03
N LYS A 22 10.27 -6.92 -0.80
CA LYS A 22 9.69 -7.50 -2.02
C LYS A 22 8.41 -8.30 -1.73
N GLN A 23 8.42 -9.14 -0.69
CA GLN A 23 7.23 -9.90 -0.28
C GLN A 23 6.07 -8.99 0.15
N ALA A 24 6.36 -7.91 0.87
CA ALA A 24 5.37 -6.91 1.25
C ALA A 24 4.76 -6.21 0.02
N VAL A 25 5.58 -5.81 -0.95
CA VAL A 25 5.12 -5.23 -2.21
C VAL A 25 4.21 -6.19 -2.97
N SER A 26 4.62 -7.45 -3.15
CA SER A 26 3.80 -8.46 -3.83
C SER A 26 2.47 -8.72 -3.11
N TYR A 27 2.46 -8.72 -1.78
CA TYR A 27 1.24 -8.85 -1.00
C TYR A 27 0.32 -7.65 -1.22
N LEU A 28 0.83 -6.43 -1.06
CA LEU A 28 0.04 -5.21 -1.25
C LEU A 28 -0.51 -5.08 -2.67
N GLU A 29 0.29 -5.44 -3.67
CA GLU A 29 -0.14 -5.48 -5.06
C GLU A 29 -1.34 -6.42 -5.24
N ASN A 30 -1.27 -7.64 -4.68
CA ASN A 30 -2.37 -8.59 -4.75
C ASN A 30 -3.63 -8.08 -4.04
N GLU A 31 -3.49 -7.48 -2.87
CA GLU A 31 -4.63 -6.90 -2.15
C GLU A 31 -5.29 -5.75 -2.94
N MET A 32 -4.48 -4.86 -3.54
CA MET A 32 -4.96 -3.79 -4.41
C MET A 32 -5.66 -4.34 -5.67
N LYS A 33 -5.13 -5.40 -6.29
CA LYS A 33 -5.76 -6.05 -7.46
C LYS A 33 -7.09 -6.71 -7.09
N LYS A 34 -7.19 -7.35 -5.91
CA LYS A 34 -8.44 -8.00 -5.45
C LYS A 34 -9.59 -7.01 -5.33
N ILE A 35 -9.30 -5.77 -4.97
CA ILE A 35 -10.29 -4.69 -4.91
C ILE A 35 -10.43 -3.95 -6.25
N GLY A 36 -9.85 -4.44 -7.35
CA GLY A 36 -10.05 -3.89 -8.69
C GLY A 36 -9.19 -2.67 -9.05
N LEU A 37 -8.16 -2.34 -8.25
CA LEU A 37 -7.21 -1.29 -8.61
C LEU A 37 -6.24 -1.78 -9.69
N LYS A 38 -5.88 -0.88 -10.61
CA LYS A 38 -4.72 -1.09 -11.50
C LYS A 38 -3.45 -0.83 -10.72
N THR A 39 -2.54 -1.80 -10.69
CA THR A 39 -1.30 -1.68 -9.93
C THR A 39 -0.09 -1.50 -10.84
N ARG A 40 0.93 -0.81 -10.34
CA ARG A 40 2.28 -0.80 -10.91
C ARG A 40 3.32 -0.58 -9.82
N VAL A 41 4.49 -1.16 -9.98
CA VAL A 41 5.67 -0.81 -9.19
C VAL A 41 6.54 0.11 -10.04
N ASP A 42 6.99 1.24 -9.49
CA ASP A 42 7.91 2.13 -10.21
C ASP A 42 9.38 1.74 -9.99
N GLU A 43 10.27 2.49 -10.62
CA GLU A 43 11.71 2.25 -10.63
C GLU A 43 12.35 2.43 -9.25
N SER A 44 11.67 3.13 -8.32
CA SER A 44 12.11 3.26 -6.93
C SER A 44 11.68 2.08 -6.05
N GLY A 45 10.81 1.21 -6.57
CA GLY A 45 10.21 0.11 -5.81
C GLY A 45 8.94 0.50 -5.06
N ALA A 46 8.34 1.66 -5.38
CA ALA A 46 7.06 2.06 -4.81
C ALA A 46 5.90 1.31 -5.51
N ILE A 47 5.01 0.69 -4.75
CA ILE A 47 3.76 0.10 -5.25
C ILE A 47 2.66 1.17 -5.30
N ILE A 48 2.07 1.27 -6.48
CA ILE A 48 1.01 2.23 -6.77
C ILE A 48 -0.24 1.46 -7.17
N GLY A 49 -1.33 1.67 -6.44
CA GLY A 49 -2.68 1.24 -6.82
C GLY A 49 -3.48 2.42 -7.35
N ARG A 50 -4.18 2.27 -8.47
CA ARG A 50 -4.93 3.35 -9.10
C ARG A 50 -6.35 2.95 -9.44
N LEU A 51 -7.30 3.81 -9.05
CA LEU A 51 -8.67 3.79 -9.53
C LEU A 51 -8.87 4.94 -10.52
N GLU A 52 -9.34 4.62 -11.71
CA GLU A 52 -9.70 5.66 -12.68
C GLU A 52 -10.96 6.40 -12.22
N GLY A 53 -10.88 7.73 -12.23
CA GLY A 53 -12.00 8.62 -12.00
C GLY A 53 -12.37 9.39 -13.26
N LYS A 54 -13.47 10.14 -13.21
CA LYS A 54 -13.97 10.91 -14.36
C LYS A 54 -13.16 12.18 -14.66
N LYS A 55 -12.55 12.79 -13.64
CA LYS A 55 -11.75 14.01 -13.77
C LYS A 55 -10.25 13.72 -13.83
N GLU A 56 -9.49 14.64 -14.38
CA GLU A 56 -8.04 14.52 -14.50
C GLU A 56 -7.30 14.68 -13.17
N LYS A 57 -7.82 15.52 -12.27
CA LYS A 57 -7.23 15.73 -10.93
C LYS A 57 -7.23 14.42 -10.14
N THR A 58 -6.11 14.15 -9.48
CA THR A 58 -5.85 12.91 -8.75
C THR A 58 -5.66 13.22 -7.27
N ILE A 59 -6.37 12.48 -6.42
CA ILE A 59 -6.13 12.42 -4.98
C ILE A 59 -5.12 11.29 -4.74
N ILE A 60 -4.07 11.58 -3.98
CA ILE A 60 -3.08 10.58 -3.59
C ILE A 60 -3.17 10.39 -2.08
N ILE A 61 -3.28 9.13 -1.65
CA ILE A 61 -3.25 8.75 -0.24
C ILE A 61 -2.22 7.65 -0.11
N GLY A 62 -1.39 7.67 0.91
CA GLY A 62 -0.27 6.75 1.01
C GLY A 62 0.57 6.96 2.24
N SER A 63 1.50 6.04 2.44
CA SER A 63 2.52 6.09 3.48
C SER A 63 3.57 5.01 3.18
N HIS A 64 4.66 4.93 3.90
CA HIS A 64 5.72 3.97 3.58
C HIS A 64 5.41 2.55 4.03
N TYR A 65 6.05 1.57 3.38
CA TYR A 65 5.91 0.15 3.73
C TYR A 65 7.16 -0.41 4.38
N ASP A 66 8.32 0.19 4.23
CA ASP A 66 9.54 -0.23 4.93
C ASP A 66 9.47 0.12 6.42
N SER A 67 10.40 -0.42 7.19
CA SER A 67 10.51 -0.20 8.62
C SER A 67 11.97 -0.25 9.07
N VAL A 68 12.26 0.42 10.17
CA VAL A 68 13.55 0.35 10.86
C VAL A 68 13.77 -1.01 11.53
N SER A 69 14.99 -1.29 11.99
CA SER A 69 15.28 -2.50 12.77
C SER A 69 14.45 -2.56 14.05
N TYR A 70 13.81 -3.70 14.29
CA TYR A 70 12.91 -3.95 15.42
C TYR A 70 11.80 -2.90 15.56
N GLY A 71 11.35 -2.34 14.44
CA GLY A 71 10.34 -1.29 14.39
C GLY A 71 8.94 -1.75 14.83
N GLY A 72 8.06 -0.77 14.99
CA GLY A 72 6.65 -0.98 15.31
C GLY A 72 5.89 -1.62 14.15
N SER A 73 4.75 -2.24 14.46
CA SER A 73 3.93 -2.90 13.44
C SER A 73 3.04 -1.98 12.61
N PHE A 74 2.91 -0.70 12.99
CA PHE A 74 1.91 0.21 12.44
C PHE A 74 2.51 1.41 11.73
N ASP A 75 3.72 1.84 12.11
CA ASP A 75 4.40 2.96 11.47
C ASP A 75 4.56 2.70 9.97
N GLY A 76 4.21 3.71 9.17
CA GLY A 76 4.01 3.63 7.73
C GLY A 76 2.81 2.77 7.30
N ILE A 77 2.86 1.47 7.59
CA ILE A 77 1.97 0.48 6.97
C ILE A 77 0.48 0.69 7.30
N ALA A 78 0.16 1.25 8.47
CA ALA A 78 -1.21 1.57 8.82
C ALA A 78 -1.84 2.58 7.83
N GLY A 79 -1.06 3.54 7.33
CA GLY A 79 -1.51 4.50 6.32
C GLY A 79 -1.83 3.84 4.97
N ILE A 80 -1.04 2.86 4.54
CA ILE A 80 -1.32 2.09 3.31
C ILE A 80 -2.58 1.25 3.48
N VAL A 81 -2.71 0.52 4.59
CA VAL A 81 -3.88 -0.32 4.87
C VAL A 81 -5.15 0.53 4.94
N PHE A 82 -5.09 1.68 5.60
CA PHE A 82 -6.19 2.65 5.62
C PHE A 82 -6.55 3.11 4.21
N SER A 83 -5.55 3.46 3.39
CA SER A 83 -5.76 3.87 2.00
C SER A 83 -6.48 2.81 1.16
N ILE A 84 -6.14 1.53 1.36
CA ILE A 84 -6.82 0.39 0.71
C ILE A 84 -8.25 0.24 1.24
N SER A 85 -8.48 0.42 2.54
CA SER A 85 -9.82 0.30 3.14
C SER A 85 -10.81 1.37 2.71
N ILE A 86 -10.34 2.58 2.33
CA ILE A 86 -11.21 3.64 1.78
C ILE A 86 -12.00 3.13 0.57
N TYR A 87 -11.38 2.23 -0.23
CA TYR A 87 -12.06 1.60 -1.35
C TYR A 87 -13.24 0.72 -0.91
N ILE A 88 -13.06 -0.03 0.18
CA ILE A 88 -14.05 -1.00 0.66
C ILE A 88 -15.27 -0.28 1.27
N THR A 89 -15.07 0.85 1.96
CA THR A 89 -16.13 1.46 2.78
C THR A 89 -17.03 2.44 2.00
N GLU A 90 -16.54 3.19 1.01
CA GLU A 90 -17.35 4.27 0.40
C GLU A 90 -17.40 4.30 -1.14
N ILE A 91 -16.49 3.63 -1.85
CA ILE A 91 -16.43 3.70 -3.32
C ILE A 91 -17.55 2.91 -4.02
N ASN A 92 -18.23 1.99 -3.32
CA ASN A 92 -19.43 1.33 -3.85
C ASN A 92 -20.70 2.20 -3.80
N ILE A 93 -20.71 3.29 -3.03
CA ILE A 93 -21.90 4.16 -2.88
C ILE A 93 -21.74 5.48 -3.66
N MET A 94 -20.51 5.99 -3.84
CA MET A 94 -20.23 7.19 -4.63
C MET A 94 -19.41 6.87 -5.89
N LYS A 95 -19.96 7.18 -7.08
CA LYS A 95 -19.16 7.22 -8.31
C LYS A 95 -18.03 8.24 -8.14
N LEU A 96 -16.78 7.77 -8.07
CA LEU A 96 -15.62 8.62 -7.84
C LEU A 96 -15.51 9.71 -8.92
N ILE A 97 -15.60 10.97 -8.50
CA ILE A 97 -15.50 12.13 -9.41
C ILE A 97 -14.04 12.37 -9.82
N TYR A 98 -13.09 12.13 -8.92
CA TYR A 98 -11.65 12.31 -9.12
C TYR A 98 -10.91 10.99 -9.23
N LYS A 99 -9.70 10.97 -9.78
CA LYS A 99 -8.83 9.78 -9.76
C LYS A 99 -8.29 9.55 -8.35
N LEU A 100 -8.15 8.29 -7.92
CA LEU A 100 -7.51 7.95 -6.64
C LEU A 100 -6.25 7.13 -6.90
N LYS A 101 -5.15 7.51 -6.23
CA LYS A 101 -3.88 6.79 -6.24
C LYS A 101 -3.50 6.43 -4.81
N ILE A 102 -3.33 5.15 -4.54
CA ILE A 102 -2.68 4.65 -3.34
C ILE A 102 -1.20 4.51 -3.67
N ALA A 103 -0.33 5.13 -2.88
CA ALA A 103 1.12 5.04 -3.04
C ALA A 103 1.78 4.65 -1.73
N ASN A 104 3.02 4.20 -1.83
CA ASN A 104 3.91 4.03 -0.70
C ASN A 104 5.24 4.75 -0.86
#